data_AF-A0A8T7KED4-F1
#
_entry.id   AF-A0A8T7KED4-F1
#
_cell.length_a   1.000
_cell.length_b   1.000
_cell.length_c   1.000
_cell.angle_alpha   90.00
_cell.angle_beta   90.00
_cell.angle_gamma   90.00
#
_symmetry.space_group_name_H-M   'P 1'
#
loop_
_entity.id
_entity.type
_entity.pdbx_description
1 polymer ?
#
loop_
_entity_poly.entity_id
_entity_poly.type
_entity_poly.pdbx_seq_one_letter_code
_entity_poly.pdbx_strand_id
1 'polypeptide(L)'
;MLSTQEIMAIIPHRYPFLLIDRVLELEPGARAVAEKLVSANEPHFAGHFPGNPIMPGVLIVEALAQTGAVAALSLPEHRGKLAVFAGIDECR
;
A
#
# COMPACT_ATOMS: atom_id res chain seq x y z
N MET A 1 -2.17 12.17 -10.17
CA MET A 1 -2.66 10.78 -10.15
C MET A 1 -1.52 9.88 -10.58
N LEU A 2 -1.10 8.94 -9.73
CA LEU A 2 -0.01 8.00 -10.04
C LEU A 2 -0.58 6.64 -10.42
N SER A 3 -0.06 6.09 -11.50
CA SER A 3 -0.26 4.71 -11.96
C SER A 3 0.57 3.73 -11.13
N THR A 4 0.26 2.43 -11.25
CA THR A 4 1.02 1.35 -10.60
C THR A 4 2.51 1.40 -10.95
N GLN A 5 2.87 1.75 -12.19
CA GLN A 5 4.28 1.86 -12.61
C GLN A 5 5.02 2.99 -11.89
N GLU A 6 4.36 4.14 -11.72
CA GLU A 6 4.92 5.28 -10.98
C GLU A 6 5.03 4.97 -9.49
N ILE A 7 4.04 4.27 -8.91
CA ILE A 7 4.10 3.78 -7.52
C ILE A 7 5.30 2.84 -7.34
N MET A 8 5.50 1.88 -8.25
CA MET A 8 6.63 0.94 -8.21
C MET A 8 8.00 1.63 -8.33
N ALA A 9 8.07 2.84 -8.90
CA ALA A 9 9.29 3.64 -8.93
C ALA A 9 9.58 4.35 -7.60
N ILE A 10 8.56 4.54 -6.76
CA ILE A 10 8.66 5.23 -5.45
C ILE A 10 8.88 4.23 -4.33
N ILE A 11 8.10 3.14 -4.30
CA ILE A 11 8.17 2.11 -3.26
C ILE A 11 8.72 0.77 -3.82
N PRO A 12 9.46 -0.02 -3.01
CA PRO A 12 10.09 -1.24 -3.48
C PRO A 12 9.14 -2.44 -3.60
N HIS A 13 7.91 -2.32 -3.08
CA HIS A 13 6.91 -3.40 -3.05
C HIS A 13 6.57 -3.90 -4.47
N ARG A 14 6.44 -5.21 -4.62
CA ARG A 14 6.08 -5.91 -5.86
C ARG A 14 5.09 -7.04 -5.55
N TYR A 15 4.47 -7.62 -6.57
CA TYR A 15 3.61 -8.80 -6.40
C TYR A 15 4.31 -9.90 -5.58
N PRO A 16 3.61 -10.56 -4.63
CA PRO A 16 2.19 -10.41 -4.29
C PRO A 16 1.89 -9.35 -3.21
N PHE A 17 2.82 -8.46 -2.91
CA PHE A 17 2.75 -7.55 -1.75
C PHE A 17 2.79 -6.05 -2.11
N LEU A 18 2.56 -5.70 -3.37
CA LEU A 18 2.16 -4.34 -3.74
C LEU A 18 0.63 -4.26 -3.60
N LEU A 19 0.15 -3.50 -2.61
CA LEU A 19 -1.25 -3.52 -2.17
C LEU A 19 -1.98 -2.20 -2.43
N ILE A 20 -1.42 -1.32 -3.26
CA ILE A 20 -2.10 -0.13 -3.78
C ILE A 20 -1.96 -0.10 -5.31
N ASP A 21 -3.06 0.14 -6.00
CA ASP A 21 -3.11 0.10 -7.47
C ASP A 21 -2.90 1.49 -8.07
N ARG A 22 -3.45 2.53 -7.42
CA ARG A 22 -3.44 3.92 -7.89
C ARG A 22 -3.30 4.89 -6.72
N VAL A 23 -2.68 6.04 -6.97
CA VAL A 23 -2.70 7.20 -6.05
C VAL A 23 -3.51 8.31 -6.70
N LEU A 24 -4.62 8.67 -6.06
CA LEU A 24 -5.57 9.68 -6.54
C LEU A 24 -5.08 11.09 -6.19
N GLU A 25 -4.62 11.29 -4.95
CA GLU A 25 -4.10 12.56 -4.43
C GLU A 25 -2.75 12.33 -3.77
N LEU A 26 -1.82 13.28 -3.92
CA LEU A 26 -0.50 13.23 -3.30
C LEU A 26 -0.04 14.64 -2.93
N GLU A 27 0.22 14.85 -1.65
CA GLU A 27 0.94 15.98 -1.07
C GLU A 27 2.22 15.43 -0.41
N PRO A 28 3.38 15.52 -1.08
CA PRO A 28 4.63 14.91 -0.60
C PRO A 28 4.96 15.31 0.84
N GLY A 29 5.25 14.31 1.68
CA GLY A 29 5.57 14.50 3.10
C GLY A 29 4.37 14.73 4.02
N ALA A 30 3.15 14.91 3.49
CA ALA A 30 1.98 15.30 4.29
C ALA A 30 0.80 14.33 4.13
N ARG A 31 0.39 14.00 2.90
CA ARG A 31 -0.85 13.24 2.65
C ARG A 31 -0.78 12.46 1.33
N ALA A 32 -1.41 11.30 1.30
CA ALA A 32 -1.74 10.60 0.06
C ALA A 32 -3.13 9.94 0.17
N VAL A 33 -3.85 9.87 -0.95
CA VAL A 33 -5.09 9.10 -1.09
C VAL A 33 -4.85 8.06 -2.17
N ALA A 34 -4.90 6.78 -1.80
CA ALA A 34 -4.67 5.67 -2.71
C ALA A 34 -5.90 4.75 -2.79
N GLU A 35 -5.93 3.96 -3.84
CA GLU A 35 -6.97 2.96 -4.10
C GLU A 35 -6.35 1.57 -4.18
N LYS A 36 -6.96 0.61 -3.49
CA LYS A 36 -6.73 -0.82 -3.64
C LYS A 36 -8.00 -1.47 -4.17
N LEU A 37 -7.92 -2.05 -5.35
CA LEU A 37 -8.92 -2.91 -5.96
C LEU A 37 -8.86 -4.29 -5.31
N VAL A 38 -9.94 -4.68 -4.65
CA VAL A 38 -10.05 -6.00 -4.01
C VAL A 38 -10.71 -6.98 -4.99
N SER A 39 -10.03 -8.10 -5.26
CA SER A 39 -10.50 -9.12 -6.20
C SER A 39 -10.40 -10.52 -5.62
N ALA A 40 -11.43 -11.34 -5.85
CA ALA A 40 -11.42 -12.75 -5.45
C ALA A 40 -10.27 -13.57 -6.08
N ASN A 41 -9.60 -13.05 -7.12
CA ASN A 41 -8.44 -13.66 -7.77
C ASN A 41 -7.10 -13.32 -7.08
N GLU A 42 -7.09 -12.67 -5.92
CA GLU A 42 -5.87 -12.41 -5.16
C GLU A 42 -5.43 -13.63 -4.32
N PRO A 43 -4.12 -13.90 -4.20
CA PRO A 43 -3.61 -15.17 -3.67
C PRO A 43 -4.00 -15.44 -2.21
N HIS A 44 -4.21 -14.41 -1.39
CA HIS A 44 -4.56 -14.58 0.01
C HIS A 44 -6.01 -15.06 0.23
N PHE A 45 -6.93 -14.86 -0.72
CA PHE A 45 -8.31 -15.31 -0.58
C PHE A 45 -8.47 -16.84 -0.61
N ALA A 46 -7.53 -17.56 -1.24
CA ALA A 46 -7.51 -19.02 -1.17
C ALA A 46 -7.32 -19.54 0.27
N GLY A 47 -6.67 -18.76 1.14
CA GLY A 47 -6.39 -19.11 2.53
C GLY A 47 -7.19 -18.33 3.58
N HIS A 48 -7.85 -17.23 3.21
CA HIS A 48 -8.52 -16.34 4.17
C HIS A 48 -9.93 -15.95 3.73
N PHE A 49 -10.94 -16.81 3.95
CA PHE A 49 -10.85 -18.22 4.33
C PHE A 49 -11.44 -19.08 3.21
N PRO A 50 -11.07 -20.37 3.09
CA PRO A 50 -11.71 -21.27 2.13
C PRO A 50 -13.24 -21.25 2.27
N GLY A 51 -13.95 -20.92 1.19
CA GLY A 51 -15.42 -20.81 1.16
C GLY A 51 -16.00 -19.52 1.78
N ASN A 52 -15.17 -18.65 2.35
CA ASN A 52 -15.56 -17.37 2.93
C ASN A 52 -14.44 -16.32 2.75
N PRO A 53 -14.22 -15.81 1.53
CA PRO A 53 -13.13 -14.89 1.24
C PRO A 53 -13.33 -13.55 1.94
N ILE A 54 -12.38 -13.19 2.81
CA ILE A 54 -12.36 -11.93 3.57
C ILE A 54 -10.99 -11.30 3.38
N MET A 55 -10.93 -10.00 3.07
CA MET A 55 -9.65 -9.31 2.97
C MET A 55 -8.99 -9.31 4.35
N PRO A 56 -7.76 -9.86 4.53
CA PRO A 56 -7.12 -9.84 5.82
C PRO A 56 -6.93 -8.40 6.32
N GLY A 57 -7.35 -8.10 7.54
CA GLY A 57 -7.24 -6.75 8.12
C GLY A 57 -5.80 -6.22 8.12
N VAL A 58 -4.83 -7.12 8.33
CA VAL A 58 -3.39 -6.78 8.26
C VAL A 58 -2.94 -6.32 6.87
N LEU A 59 -3.59 -6.78 5.79
CA LEU A 59 -3.28 -6.32 4.43
C LEU A 59 -3.92 -4.96 4.12
N ILE A 60 -5.00 -4.60 4.82
CA ILE A 60 -5.55 -3.23 4.78
C ILE A 60 -4.57 -2.28 5.48
N VAL A 61 -4.07 -2.65 6.65
CA VAL A 61 -3.03 -1.87 7.37
C VAL A 61 -1.77 -1.72 6.52
N GLU A 62 -1.31 -2.80 5.88
CA GLU A 62 -0.17 -2.74 4.97
C GLU A 62 -0.42 -1.80 3.77
N ALA A 63 -1.60 -1.84 3.16
CA ALA A 63 -1.95 -0.91 2.08
C ALA A 63 -1.94 0.56 2.54
N LEU A 64 -2.36 0.83 3.78
CA LEU A 64 -2.25 2.16 4.40
C LEU A 64 -0.78 2.55 4.62
N ALA A 65 0.06 1.63 5.11
CA ALA A 65 1.49 1.85 5.29
C ALA A 65 2.18 2.16 3.95
N GLN A 66 1.86 1.43 2.87
CA GLN A 66 2.37 1.69 1.53
C GLN A 66 1.92 3.06 0.99
N THR A 67 0.68 3.45 1.27
CA THR A 67 0.16 4.79 0.93
C THR A 67 0.96 5.89 1.63
N GLY A 68 1.21 5.74 2.94
CA GLY A 68 2.06 6.64 3.71
C GLY A 68 3.51 6.66 3.21
N ALA A 69 4.07 5.50 2.84
CA ALA A 69 5.40 5.40 2.26
C ALA A 69 5.51 6.15 0.93
N VAL A 70 4.48 6.11 0.07
CA VAL A 70 4.45 6.94 -1.13
C VAL A 70 4.51 8.42 -0.77
N ALA A 71 3.73 8.89 0.19
CA ALA A 71 3.77 10.30 0.62
C ALA A 71 5.17 10.69 1.13
N ALA A 72 5.76 9.88 2.01
CA ALA A 72 7.07 10.15 2.60
C ALA A 72 8.21 10.12 1.58
N LEU A 73 8.29 9.07 0.76
CA LEU A 73 9.39 8.86 -0.19
C LEU A 73 9.29 9.74 -1.45
N SER A 74 8.16 10.42 -1.66
CA SER A 74 8.01 11.41 -2.73
C SER A 74 8.77 12.71 -2.44
N LEU A 75 9.19 12.95 -1.20
CA LEU A 75 10.09 14.06 -0.87
C LEU A 75 11.49 13.84 -1.47
N PRO A 76 12.11 14.85 -2.12
CA PRO A 76 13.44 14.71 -2.72
C PRO A 76 14.51 14.14 -1.79
N GLU A 77 14.52 14.56 -0.52
CA GLU A 77 15.45 14.14 0.53
C GLU A 77 15.21 12.71 1.05
N HIS A 78 14.12 12.07 0.63
CA HIS A 78 13.75 10.70 1.00
C HIS A 78 13.85 9.71 -0.16
N ARG A 79 14.12 10.19 -1.38
CA ARG A 79 14.30 9.34 -2.56
C ARG A 79 15.39 8.28 -2.33
N GLY A 80 15.08 7.05 -2.70
CA GLY A 80 15.98 5.89 -2.57
C GLY A 80 16.10 5.33 -1.15
N LYS A 81 15.42 5.91 -0.15
CA LYS A 81 15.34 5.34 1.19
C LYS A 81 14.26 4.25 1.25
N LEU A 82 14.37 3.40 2.27
CA LEU A 82 13.36 2.40 2.60
C LEU A 82 12.49 2.91 3.75
N ALA A 83 11.19 3.05 3.53
CA ALA A 83 10.23 3.26 4.59
C ALA A 83 9.94 1.93 5.29
N VAL A 84 10.36 1.80 6.55
CA VAL A 84 10.11 0.60 7.37
C VAL A 84 8.93 0.88 8.28
N PHE A 85 7.95 -0.02 8.27
CA PHE A 85 6.78 0.07 9.15
C PHE A 85 7.16 -0.37 10.57
N ALA A 86 7.33 0.61 11.46
CA ALA A 86 7.85 0.38 12.81
C ALA A 86 6.78 0.03 13.85
N GLY A 87 5.54 0.48 13.63
CA GLY A 87 4.44 0.28 14.58
C GLY A 87 3.18 0.99 14.13
N ILE A 88 2.08 0.67 14.80
CA ILE A 88 0.77 1.30 14.63
C ILE A 88 0.08 1.40 15.98
N ASP A 89 -0.47 2.58 16.25
CA ASP A 89 -1.25 2.86 17.45
C ASP A 89 -2.73 2.99 17.09
N GLU A 90 -3.60 2.64 18.04
CA GLU A 90 -5.06 2.82 17.94
C GLU A 90 -5.74 2.21 16.70
N CYS A 91 -5.17 1.16 16.10
CA CYS A 91 -5.75 0.45 14.97
C CYS A 91 -7.06 -0.25 15.35
N ARG A 92 -8.14 -0.04 14.57
CA ARG A 92 -9.47 -0.67 14.75
C ARG A 92 -10.13 -0.94 13.42
#